data_AF-A0AA45N1U4-F1
#
_entry.id   AF-A0AA45N1U4-F1
#
_cell.length_a   1.000
_cell.length_b   1.000
_cell.length_c   1.000
_cell.angle_alpha   90.00
_cell.angle_beta   90.00
_cell.angle_gamma   90.00
#
_symmetry.space_group_name_H-M   'P 1'
#
loop_
_entity.id
_entity.type
_entity.pdbx_description
1 polymer ?
#
loop_
_entity_poly.entity_id
_entity_poly.type
_entity_poly.pdbx_seq_one_letter_code
_entity_poly.pdbx_strand_id
1 'polypeptide(L)'
;MLRKKNSPALRYLDAVHCIAYSEVASELKANVQARGLDEVKQAEVLQAIFGVVACDPDIDGEPFEMGLPPYCPECAGQSASAWSITEPIEFIELEIPAPTFLLWTSLTTQEKRTRIWDSLRKCLPQSRVA
;
A
#
# COMPACT_ATOMS: atom_id res chain seq x y z
N MET A 1 -5.59 5.75 1.48
CA MET A 1 -4.51 6.77 1.44
C MET A 1 -3.17 6.05 1.44
N LEU A 2 -2.24 6.49 0.61
CA LEU A 2 -0.87 5.99 0.57
C LEU A 2 0.08 7.10 1.04
N ARG A 3 1.15 6.74 1.74
CA ARG A 3 2.18 7.69 2.20
C ARG A 3 3.55 7.25 1.71
N LYS A 4 4.45 8.21 1.58
CA LYS A 4 5.87 7.93 1.36
C LYS A 4 6.61 7.85 2.69
N LYS A 5 7.54 6.92 2.82
CA LYS A 5 8.41 6.82 3.99
C LYS A 5 9.30 8.05 4.11
N ASN A 6 9.50 8.56 5.34
CA ASN A 6 10.35 9.72 5.64
C ASN A 6 9.97 11.00 4.84
N SER A 7 8.71 11.15 4.43
CA SER A 7 8.27 12.28 3.62
C SER A 7 6.81 12.64 3.94
N PRO A 8 6.42 13.93 3.88
CA PRO A 8 5.03 14.32 4.03
C PRO A 8 4.18 14.01 2.79
N ALA A 9 4.77 13.47 1.71
CA ALA A 9 4.06 13.20 0.47
C ALA A 9 2.97 12.13 0.63
N LEU A 10 1.80 12.42 0.06
CA LEU A 10 0.60 11.57 0.10
C LEU A 10 0.07 11.29 -1.30
N ARG A 11 -0.60 10.15 -1.44
CA ARG A 11 -1.43 9.82 -2.61
C ARG A 11 -2.81 9.33 -2.18
N TYR A 12 -3.82 9.78 -2.90
CA TYR A 12 -5.19 9.33 -2.69
C TYR A 12 -5.47 8.12 -3.57
N LEU A 13 -5.85 6.99 -2.96
CA LEU A 13 -6.27 5.80 -3.67
C LEU A 13 -7.78 5.63 -3.49
N ASP A 14 -8.50 5.68 -4.60
CA ASP A 14 -9.87 5.17 -4.68
C ASP A 14 -9.83 3.64 -4.89
N ALA A 15 -9.86 2.89 -3.80
CA ALA A 15 -9.78 1.43 -3.84
C ALA A 15 -11.02 0.78 -4.48
N VAL A 16 -12.14 1.51 -4.61
CA VAL A 16 -13.39 1.00 -5.19
C VAL A 16 -13.30 0.96 -6.71
N HIS A 17 -12.76 2.04 -7.31
CA HIS A 17 -12.68 2.17 -8.77
C HIS A 17 -11.29 1.86 -9.35
N CYS A 18 -10.28 1.61 -8.52
CA CYS A 18 -8.93 1.30 -8.99
C CYS A 18 -8.80 -0.14 -9.53
N ILE A 19 -8.57 -0.25 -10.84
CA ILE A 19 -8.34 -1.54 -11.52
C ILE A 19 -7.09 -2.25 -10.98
N ALA A 20 -5.99 -1.54 -10.74
CA ALA A 20 -4.79 -2.17 -10.19
C ALA A 20 -5.04 -2.78 -8.81
N TYR A 21 -5.85 -2.11 -7.98
CA TYR A 21 -6.22 -2.61 -6.65
C TYR A 21 -7.06 -3.89 -6.75
N SER A 22 -8.04 -3.91 -7.64
CA SER A 22 -8.90 -5.10 -7.84
C SER A 22 -8.13 -6.27 -8.44
N GLU A 23 -7.18 -6.03 -9.34
CA GLU A 23 -6.29 -7.06 -9.89
C GLU A 23 -5.40 -7.70 -8.81
N VAL A 24 -4.73 -6.87 -8.00
CA VAL A 24 -3.88 -7.38 -6.91
C VAL A 24 -4.71 -8.17 -5.89
N ALA A 25 -5.89 -7.67 -5.52
CA ALA A 25 -6.79 -8.37 -4.61
C ALA A 25 -7.26 -9.72 -5.17
N SER A 26 -7.55 -9.78 -6.47
CA SER A 26 -8.01 -11.01 -7.14
C SER A 26 -6.91 -12.07 -7.19
N GLU A 27 -5.69 -11.66 -7.55
CA GLU A 27 -4.53 -12.57 -7.58
C GLU A 27 -4.14 -13.04 -6.18
N LEU A 28 -4.29 -12.19 -5.14
CA LEU A 28 -4.10 -12.58 -3.75
C LEU A 28 -5.10 -13.69 -3.36
N LYS A 29 -6.39 -13.51 -3.66
CA LYS A 29 -7.43 -14.51 -3.40
C LYS A 29 -7.21 -15.82 -4.18
N ALA A 30 -6.52 -15.76 -5.32
CA ALA A 30 -6.18 -16.94 -6.10
C ALA A 30 -4.96 -17.71 -5.54
N ASN A 31 -4.08 -17.04 -4.80
CA ASN A 31 -2.84 -17.61 -4.30
C ASN A 31 -3.07 -18.59 -3.13
N VAL A 32 -2.46 -19.77 -3.20
CA VAL A 32 -2.63 -20.84 -2.20
C VAL A 32 -2.17 -20.42 -0.80
N GLN A 33 -1.10 -19.63 -0.68
CA GLN A 33 -0.57 -19.19 0.63
C GLN A 33 -1.51 -18.18 1.30
N ALA A 34 -2.15 -17.31 0.51
CA ALA A 34 -3.08 -16.32 1.02
C ALA A 34 -4.48 -16.90 1.29
N ARG A 35 -4.92 -17.92 0.53
CA ARG A 35 -6.21 -18.61 0.77
C ARG A 35 -6.33 -19.28 2.14
N GLY A 36 -5.21 -19.66 2.75
CA GLY A 36 -5.19 -20.22 4.10
C GLY A 36 -5.40 -19.19 5.21
N LEU A 37 -5.37 -17.89 4.88
CA LEU A 37 -5.58 -16.79 5.81
C LEU A 37 -7.06 -16.43 5.90
N ASP A 38 -7.50 -15.96 7.07
CA ASP A 38 -8.80 -15.32 7.23
C ASP A 38 -8.89 -14.01 6.45
N GLU A 39 -10.10 -13.51 6.22
CA GLU A 39 -10.35 -12.32 5.40
C GLU A 39 -9.67 -11.06 5.92
N VAL A 40 -9.53 -10.93 7.25
CA VAL A 40 -8.86 -9.79 7.89
C VAL A 40 -7.38 -9.82 7.55
N LYS A 41 -6.72 -10.97 7.74
CA LYS A 41 -5.30 -11.14 7.37
C LYS A 41 -5.07 -10.98 5.87
N GLN A 42 -5.99 -11.44 5.02
CA GLN A 42 -5.90 -11.18 3.58
C GLN A 42 -5.94 -9.68 3.27
N ALA A 43 -6.80 -8.93 3.94
CA ALA A 43 -6.88 -7.47 3.78
C ALA A 43 -5.61 -6.77 4.31
N GLU A 44 -5.06 -7.21 5.45
CA GLU A 44 -3.79 -6.70 5.98
C GLU A 44 -2.63 -6.92 4.99
N VAL A 45 -2.54 -8.13 4.42
CA VAL A 45 -1.52 -8.47 3.42
C VAL A 45 -1.70 -7.62 2.16
N LEU A 46 -2.93 -7.47 1.67
CA LEU A 46 -3.21 -6.61 0.50
C LEU A 46 -2.75 -5.18 0.74
N GLN A 47 -3.08 -4.60 1.91
CA GLN A 47 -2.66 -3.25 2.26
C GLN A 47 -1.13 -3.14 2.34
N ALA A 48 -0.46 -4.13 2.92
CA ALA A 48 1.00 -4.15 3.06
C ALA A 48 1.74 -4.22 1.72
N ILE A 49 1.21 -4.98 0.73
CA ILE A 49 1.95 -5.19 -0.53
C ILE A 49 1.53 -4.25 -1.66
N PHE A 50 0.31 -3.72 -1.65
CA PHE A 50 -0.27 -3.05 -2.82
C PHE A 50 0.61 -1.91 -3.34
N GLY A 51 1.05 -1.03 -2.43
CA GLY A 51 1.88 0.11 -2.77
C GLY A 51 3.19 -0.28 -3.44
N VAL A 52 3.88 -1.27 -2.89
CA VAL A 52 5.17 -1.78 -3.40
C VAL A 52 5.00 -2.49 -4.75
N VAL A 53 3.88 -3.18 -4.94
CA VAL A 53 3.65 -4.03 -6.11
C VAL A 53 3.15 -3.23 -7.31
N ALA A 54 2.14 -2.38 -7.11
CA ALA A 54 1.37 -1.80 -8.21
C ALA A 54 1.64 -0.31 -8.43
N CYS A 55 1.92 0.46 -7.39
CA CYS A 55 2.18 1.89 -7.56
C CYS A 55 3.54 2.13 -8.23
N ASP A 56 3.58 3.13 -9.10
CA ASP A 56 4.87 3.60 -9.61
C ASP A 56 5.70 4.20 -8.46
N PRO A 57 7.01 3.93 -8.41
CA PRO A 57 7.90 4.57 -7.46
C PRO A 57 7.97 6.07 -7.72
N ASP A 58 8.30 6.81 -6.69
CA ASP A 58 8.44 8.25 -6.78
C ASP A 58 9.80 8.67 -7.39
N ILE A 59 10.12 9.97 -7.35
CA ILE A 59 11.37 10.51 -7.91
C ILE A 59 12.63 9.93 -7.25
N ASP A 60 12.54 9.47 -6.00
CA ASP A 60 13.64 8.86 -5.26
C ASP A 60 13.68 7.33 -5.44
N GLY A 61 12.76 6.76 -6.23
CA GLY A 61 12.66 5.32 -6.47
C GLY A 61 11.88 4.56 -5.39
N GLU A 62 11.27 5.26 -4.43
CA GLU A 62 10.59 4.64 -3.29
C GLU A 62 9.07 4.53 -3.54
N PRO A 63 8.42 3.43 -3.09
CA PRO A 63 6.99 3.28 -3.25
C PRO A 63 6.19 4.14 -2.27
N PHE A 64 4.94 4.41 -2.62
CA PHE A 64 3.93 4.87 -1.66
C PHE A 64 3.23 3.66 -1.04
N GLU A 65 3.14 3.59 0.28
CA GLU A 65 2.62 2.44 1.02
C GLU A 65 1.37 2.77 1.83
N MET A 66 0.53 1.76 2.10
CA MET A 66 -0.60 1.91 3.02
C MET A 66 -0.17 1.64 4.46
N GLY A 67 -0.88 2.23 5.42
CA GLY A 67 -0.66 1.95 6.85
C GLY A 67 0.58 2.62 7.45
N LEU A 68 1.39 3.33 6.65
CA LEU A 68 2.48 4.14 7.21
C LEU A 68 1.94 5.26 8.10
N PRO A 69 2.63 5.56 9.21
CA PRO A 69 2.29 6.72 10.04
C PRO A 69 2.58 8.03 9.29
N PRO A 70 1.93 9.14 9.69
CA PRO A 70 2.25 10.46 9.13
C PRO A 70 3.69 10.87 9.48
N TYR A 71 4.35 11.55 8.54
CA TYR A 71 5.65 12.16 8.76
C TYR A 71 5.49 13.62 9.16
N CYS A 72 6.15 14.03 10.25
CA CYS A 72 6.21 15.43 10.68
C CYS A 72 7.41 16.13 10.01
N PRO A 73 7.20 17.16 9.18
CA PRO A 73 8.31 17.87 8.53
C PRO A 73 9.16 18.66 9.53
N GLU A 74 8.62 19.06 10.68
CA GLU A 74 9.32 19.86 11.69
C GLU A 74 10.30 19.03 12.54
N CYS A 75 9.91 17.81 12.93
CA CYS A 75 10.71 16.99 13.85
C CYS A 75 11.15 15.64 13.28
N ALA A 76 10.83 15.36 12.01
CA ALA A 76 11.01 14.06 11.35
C ALA A 76 10.32 12.87 12.06
N GLY A 77 9.44 13.16 13.03
CA GLY A 77 8.72 12.16 13.80
C GLY A 77 7.72 11.39 12.94
N GLN A 78 7.58 10.10 13.25
CA GLN A 78 6.66 9.16 12.60
C GLN A 78 5.67 8.55 13.60
N SER A 79 5.52 9.17 14.76
CA SER A 79 4.56 8.75 15.77
C SER A 79 3.70 9.94 16.13
N ALA A 80 2.39 9.80 15.90
CA ALA A 80 1.42 10.71 16.48
C ALA A 80 1.07 10.16 17.87
N SER A 81 1.34 10.94 18.92
CA SER A 81 0.96 10.59 20.29
C SER A 81 -0.56 10.58 20.49
N ALA A 82 -1.29 11.32 19.65
CA ALA A 82 -2.73 11.29 19.58
C ALA A 82 -3.21 11.57 18.15
N TRP A 83 -4.25 10.86 17.71
CA TRP A 83 -5.01 11.15 16.49
C TRP A 83 -6.21 12.08 16.76
N SER A 84 -6.28 12.64 17.98
CA SER A 84 -7.38 13.49 18.41
C SER A 84 -7.40 14.77 17.61
N ILE A 85 -8.60 15.15 17.18
CA ILE A 85 -8.92 16.44 16.59
C ILE A 85 -8.44 17.55 17.55
N THR A 86 -7.68 18.50 17.02
CA THR A 86 -7.30 19.72 17.74
C THR A 86 -8.46 20.71 17.69
N GLU A 87 -8.73 21.40 18.80
CA GLU A 87 -9.74 22.48 18.85
C GLU A 87 -9.04 23.85 18.76
N PRO A 88 -9.51 24.76 17.88
CA PRO A 88 -10.67 24.60 16.99
C PRO A 88 -10.37 23.71 15.76
N ILE A 89 -11.39 23.02 15.26
CA ILE A 89 -11.30 22.26 14.00
C ILE A 89 -11.11 23.23 12.83
N GLU A 90 -10.00 23.08 12.10
CA GLU A 90 -9.76 23.79 10.85
C GLU A 90 -9.94 22.84 9.66
N PHE A 91 -10.87 23.16 8.77
CA PHE A 91 -11.03 22.45 7.52
C PHE A 91 -10.14 23.09 6.45
N ILE A 92 -9.20 22.32 5.92
CA ILE A 92 -8.34 22.75 4.82
C ILE A 92 -8.69 21.95 3.56
N GLU A 93 -8.76 22.64 2.43
CA GLU A 93 -8.83 22.00 1.13
C GLU A 93 -7.42 21.66 0.68
N LEU A 94 -7.15 20.36 0.49
CA LEU A 94 -5.85 19.87 0.07
C LEU A 94 -6.00 19.06 -1.21
N GLU A 95 -5.31 19.49 -2.26
CA GLU A 95 -5.20 18.71 -3.48
C GLU A 95 -4.22 17.55 -3.25
N ILE A 96 -4.75 16.34 -3.13
CA ILE A 96 -3.95 15.13 -2.97
C ILE A 96 -3.97 14.36 -4.30
N PRO A 97 -2.83 14.23 -4.99
CA PRO A 97 -2.78 13.55 -6.27
C PRO A 97 -3.06 12.05 -6.13
N ALA A 98 -3.61 11.45 -7.19
CA ALA A 98 -3.76 9.99 -7.29
C ALA A 98 -2.40 9.32 -7.58
N PRO A 99 -2.17 8.06 -7.14
CA PRO A 99 -1.01 7.30 -7.57
C PRO A 99 -1.13 6.94 -9.06
N THR A 100 0.00 6.75 -9.72
CA THR A 100 0.06 6.21 -11.07
C THR A 100 0.41 4.71 -11.03
N PHE A 101 0.09 4.02 -12.12
CA PHE A 101 0.25 2.57 -12.27
C PHE A 101 0.86 2.22 -13.62
N LEU A 102 1.65 3.11 -14.22
CA LEU A 102 2.15 2.97 -15.59
C LEU A 102 2.95 1.68 -15.75
N LEU A 103 3.86 1.39 -14.82
CA LEU A 103 4.62 0.16 -14.83
C LEU A 103 3.70 -1.05 -14.67
N TRP A 104 2.78 -1.01 -13.70
CA TRP A 104 1.83 -2.10 -13.49
C TRP A 104 0.99 -2.41 -14.73
N THR A 105 0.53 -1.37 -15.43
CA THR A 105 -0.30 -1.52 -16.64
C THR A 105 0.45 -2.07 -17.84
N SER A 106 1.77 -1.90 -17.89
CA SER A 106 2.59 -2.47 -18.98
C SER A 106 2.97 -3.94 -18.77
N LEU A 107 2.81 -4.45 -17.54
CA LEU A 107 3.10 -5.85 -17.22
C LEU A 107 2.05 -6.80 -17.80
N THR A 108 2.53 -7.94 -18.29
CA THR A 108 1.70 -9.10 -18.59
C THR A 108 1.10 -9.69 -17.31
N THR A 109 0.04 -10.50 -17.46
CA THR A 109 -0.56 -11.23 -16.33
C THR A 109 0.45 -12.08 -15.56
N GLN A 110 1.40 -12.69 -16.25
CA GLN A 110 2.41 -13.54 -15.62
C GLN A 110 3.42 -12.72 -14.80
N GLU A 111 3.83 -11.55 -15.29
CA GLU A 111 4.73 -10.65 -14.57
C GLU A 111 4.04 -10.05 -13.33
N LYS A 112 2.78 -9.62 -13.46
CA LYS A 112 1.95 -9.16 -12.34
C LYS A 112 1.90 -10.20 -11.22
N ARG A 113 1.62 -11.47 -11.58
CA ARG A 113 1.62 -12.60 -10.64
C ARG A 113 2.94 -12.78 -9.94
N THR A 114 4.03 -12.80 -10.71
CA THR A 114 5.38 -12.99 -10.19
C THR A 114 5.71 -11.92 -9.15
N ARG A 115 5.42 -10.66 -9.48
CA ARG A 115 5.66 -9.51 -8.58
C ARG A 115 4.84 -9.57 -7.29
N ILE A 116 3.56 -9.97 -7.37
CA ILE A 116 2.73 -10.20 -6.19
C ILE A 116 3.32 -11.32 -5.33
N TRP A 117 3.66 -12.46 -5.93
CA TRP A 117 4.14 -13.63 -5.19
C TRP A 117 5.48 -13.37 -4.50
N ASP A 118 6.39 -12.66 -5.16
CA ASP A 118 7.66 -12.26 -4.56
C ASP A 118 7.47 -11.32 -3.37
N SER A 119 6.46 -10.47 -3.41
CA SER A 119 6.09 -9.60 -2.29
C SER A 119 5.44 -10.39 -1.16
N LEU A 120 4.56 -11.35 -1.48
CA LEU A 120 3.92 -12.22 -0.49
C LEU A 120 4.92 -13.06 0.30
N ARG A 121 5.95 -13.60 -0.36
CA ARG A 121 7.02 -14.35 0.31
C ARG A 121 7.79 -13.53 1.34
N LYS A 122 7.84 -12.21 1.18
CA LYS A 122 8.48 -11.30 2.14
C LYS A 122 7.56 -10.95 3.32
N CYS A 123 6.25 -10.93 3.09
CA CYS A 123 5.26 -10.57 4.10
C CYS A 123 4.79 -11.76 4.96
N LEU A 124 4.74 -12.97 4.39
CA LEU A 124 4.32 -14.17 5.11
C LEU A 124 5.54 -14.90 5.68
N PRO A 125 5.57 -15.25 6.98
CA PRO A 125 6.63 -16.08 7.52
C PRO A 125 6.65 -17.42 6.79
N GLN A 126 7.83 -17.90 6.40
CA GLN A 126 7.98 -19.24 5.85
C GLN A 126 7.54 -20.23 6.95
N SER A 127 6.37 -20.86 6.78
CA SER A 127 6.01 -21.98 7.64
C SER A 127 7.08 -23.05 7.44
N ARG A 128 7.88 -23.32 8.48
CA ARG A 128 8.71 -24.52 8.52
C ARG A 128 7.73 -25.69 8.49
N VAL A 129 7.67 -26.38 7.36
CA VAL A 129 7.10 -27.72 7.29
C VAL A 129 8.02 -28.59 8.14
N ALA A 130 7.53 -29.02 9.29
CA ALA A 130 8.07 -30.13 10.08
C ALA A 130 7.11 -31.31 9.93
#